data_AF-A0A252F712-F1
#
_entry.id   AF-A0A252F712-F1
#
_cell.length_a   1.000
_cell.length_b   1.000
_cell.length_c   1.000
_cell.angle_alpha   90.00
_cell.angle_beta   90.00
_cell.angle_gamma   90.00
#
_symmetry.space_group_name_H-M   'P 1'
#
loop_
_entity.id
_entity.type
_entity.pdbx_description
1 polymer ?
#
loop_
_entity_poly.entity_id
_entity_poly.type
_entity_poly.pdbx_seq_one_letter_code
_entity_poly.pdbx_strand_id
1 'polypeptide(L)'
;MTTPDGHETAHLARARRYATAEAQRATYRDASKLATTLNQLSRQGKAANLIVEGLMPFKKTPINIVKRAVEYSPIGLLDTATRGVRDLRRGSITASQFIDRLSAGMVGSQIVALGVWAAASGIVRASGSGDDDRDGYDEYTLGYQDYAIQIGDNSYTIDWMAPAVMPFMVGAELYRMEQLEQGDGISVATLLDSLSLISEPLVSLSMMDGLQNTLTQIAQSDNKIASIATSATGQYVSQAVPTLFGQLARIGQENAKTTYTDPDSWIPTFAQKILYKSRNKIPAIPQSVIDAAPDSMANLLKWYNSHCTIAAGTDLLDSWGRTTSNGSVPYRVFANMVSPGYYSRIQKTSTDEELLRLYDKTGNAALLPGLPDKRLSLANGTAIVLSADQYTQLKREIGVNSYNLLTKMISSAAYKSAADEDKMALIRDCYDYVRELAKCNLNENVTKTSWIWKINASGIDPATAIAIRYNLQQIEQQAQADGTKRTQMQTMQREYIMSTDLSAGQKKQLDEMFISRYQFVYQEANVDYSSSETMQATQMSESAQKRWPAAKSAGWNIDDYQQMYRIVSDRRTGYTKDAKRADAKKAGFSDDQFTYMWDLYYKNRG
;
A
#
# COMPACT_ATOMS: atom_id res chain seq x y z
N MET A 1 -0.94 -62.27 -21.42
CA MET A 1 -1.31 -61.91 -22.83
C MET A 1 -0.08 -61.49 -23.62
N THR A 2 1.01 -62.23 -23.55
CA THR A 2 2.12 -62.15 -24.51
C THR A 2 1.96 -63.34 -25.46
N THR A 3 2.55 -63.29 -26.65
CA THR A 3 2.69 -64.53 -27.43
C THR A 3 3.49 -65.55 -26.61
N PRO A 4 3.39 -66.86 -26.89
CA PRO A 4 4.16 -67.89 -26.20
C PRO A 4 5.67 -67.61 -26.13
N ASP A 5 6.18 -66.79 -27.06
CA ASP A 5 7.58 -66.41 -27.20
C ASP A 5 7.94 -65.07 -26.50
N GLY A 6 7.02 -64.52 -25.69
CA GLY A 6 7.26 -63.32 -24.88
C GLY A 6 7.09 -61.99 -25.63
N HIS A 7 6.60 -61.98 -26.87
CA HIS A 7 6.36 -60.73 -27.61
C HIS A 7 5.02 -60.09 -27.21
N GLU A 8 5.04 -58.76 -27.02
CA GLU A 8 3.86 -57.95 -26.72
C GLU A 8 2.90 -57.96 -27.92
N THR A 9 1.65 -58.37 -27.72
CA THR A 9 0.64 -58.38 -28.80
C THR A 9 0.36 -56.95 -29.27
N ALA A 10 -0.01 -56.78 -30.55
CA ALA A 10 -0.31 -55.45 -31.12
C ALA A 10 -1.38 -54.66 -30.34
N HIS A 11 -2.31 -55.38 -29.70
CA HIS A 11 -3.35 -54.79 -28.84
C HIS A 11 -2.80 -54.25 -27.51
N LEU A 12 -1.87 -54.97 -26.87
CA LEU A 12 -1.19 -54.50 -25.66
C LEU A 12 -0.30 -53.30 -25.94
N ALA A 13 0.44 -53.32 -27.05
CA ALA A 13 1.25 -52.19 -27.47
C ALA A 13 0.39 -50.94 -27.72
N ARG A 14 -0.81 -51.10 -28.29
CA ARG A 14 -1.78 -50.00 -28.51
C ARG A 14 -2.36 -49.49 -27.18
N ALA A 15 -2.75 -50.38 -26.27
CA ALA A 15 -3.26 -50.03 -24.95
C ALA A 15 -2.21 -49.30 -24.10
N ARG A 16 -0.97 -49.79 -24.11
CA ARG A 16 0.17 -49.18 -23.40
C ARG A 16 0.49 -47.79 -23.94
N ARG A 17 0.49 -47.60 -25.27
CA ARG A 17 0.66 -46.29 -25.89
C ARG A 17 -0.47 -45.32 -25.49
N TYR A 18 -1.72 -45.79 -25.50
CA TYR A 18 -2.87 -44.99 -25.06
C TYR A 18 -2.74 -44.59 -23.58
N ALA A 19 -2.47 -45.54 -22.69
CA ALA A 19 -2.29 -45.29 -21.26
C ALA A 19 -1.10 -44.35 -20.98
N THR A 20 -0.01 -44.48 -21.74
CA THR A 20 1.16 -43.58 -21.61
C THR A 20 0.82 -42.16 -22.07
N ALA A 21 0.08 -42.02 -23.18
CA ALA A 21 -0.38 -40.73 -23.66
C ALA A 21 -1.34 -40.06 -22.67
N GLU A 22 -2.26 -40.84 -22.07
CA GLU A 22 -3.21 -40.34 -21.08
C GLU A 22 -2.52 -39.95 -19.77
N ALA A 23 -1.55 -40.75 -19.30
CA ALA A 23 -0.74 -40.42 -18.12
C ALA A 23 0.11 -39.15 -18.36
N GLN A 24 0.68 -38.97 -19.55
CA GLN A 24 1.40 -37.75 -19.91
C GLN A 24 0.46 -36.53 -20.02
N ARG A 25 -0.78 -36.74 -20.49
CA ARG A 25 -1.83 -35.73 -20.57
C ARG A 25 -2.30 -35.26 -19.20
N ALA A 26 -2.54 -36.19 -18.28
CA ALA A 26 -2.93 -35.91 -16.90
C ALA A 26 -1.81 -35.27 -16.06
N THR A 27 -0.55 -35.47 -16.44
CA THR A 27 0.63 -34.89 -15.76
C THR A 27 1.23 -33.70 -16.50
N TYR A 28 0.59 -33.17 -17.56
CA TYR A 28 1.06 -32.02 -18.35
C TYR A 28 2.44 -32.23 -18.99
N ARG A 29 2.84 -33.48 -19.24
CA ARG A 29 4.14 -33.86 -19.84
C ARG A 29 4.02 -34.25 -21.31
N ASP A 30 2.84 -34.17 -21.92
CA ASP A 30 2.61 -34.55 -23.30
C ASP A 30 3.36 -33.67 -24.31
N ALA A 31 3.51 -34.17 -25.53
CA ALA A 31 4.23 -33.45 -26.56
C ALA A 31 3.42 -32.24 -27.06
N SER A 32 4.01 -31.06 -26.99
CA SER A 32 3.51 -29.85 -27.65
C SER A 32 4.39 -29.50 -28.85
N LYS A 33 3.75 -29.19 -30.00
CA LYS A 33 4.45 -28.73 -31.20
C LYS A 33 5.26 -27.47 -30.90
N LEU A 34 4.68 -26.52 -30.16
CA LEU A 34 5.34 -25.28 -29.75
C LEU A 34 6.54 -25.53 -28.84
N ALA A 35 6.41 -26.45 -27.86
CA ALA A 35 7.53 -26.85 -27.00
C ALA A 35 8.66 -27.55 -27.79
N THR A 36 8.31 -28.26 -28.87
CA THR A 36 9.26 -28.97 -29.73
C THR A 36 9.99 -27.99 -30.65
N THR A 37 9.27 -27.02 -31.22
CA THR A 37 9.84 -25.91 -32.00
C THR A 37 10.77 -25.04 -31.15
N LEU A 38 10.37 -24.72 -29.91
CA LEU A 38 11.21 -23.94 -28.98
C LEU A 38 12.51 -24.68 -28.60
N ASN A 39 12.43 -26.01 -28.43
CA ASN A 39 13.60 -26.87 -28.22
C ASN A 39 14.47 -27.02 -29.48
N GLN A 40 13.90 -26.94 -30.67
CA GLN A 40 14.65 -26.96 -31.92
C GLN A 40 15.37 -25.62 -32.14
N LEU A 41 14.71 -24.49 -31.84
CA LEU A 41 15.29 -23.15 -31.84
C LEU A 41 16.42 -23.00 -30.81
N SER A 42 16.27 -23.54 -29.59
CA SER A 42 17.32 -23.48 -28.57
C SER A 42 18.60 -24.24 -28.98
N ARG A 43 18.47 -25.25 -29.84
CA ARG A 43 19.59 -26.04 -30.37
C ARG A 43 20.34 -25.37 -31.53
N GLN A 44 19.85 -24.23 -32.04
CA GLN A 44 20.47 -23.52 -33.17
C GLN A 44 21.60 -22.55 -32.78
N GLY A 45 21.85 -22.31 -31.48
CA GLY A 45 23.00 -21.47 -31.05
C GLY A 45 23.28 -21.48 -29.54
N LYS A 46 24.54 -21.32 -29.14
CA LYS A 46 24.98 -21.36 -27.72
C LYS A 46 24.30 -20.29 -26.84
N ALA A 47 24.05 -19.09 -27.39
CA ALA A 47 23.34 -18.01 -26.70
C ALA A 47 21.84 -18.29 -26.55
N ALA A 48 21.20 -18.85 -27.57
CA ALA A 48 19.79 -19.27 -27.51
C ALA A 48 19.59 -20.44 -26.53
N ASN A 49 20.56 -21.35 -26.44
CA ASN A 49 20.51 -22.45 -25.48
C ASN A 49 20.61 -21.95 -24.03
N LEU A 50 21.51 -21.01 -23.75
CA LEU A 50 21.68 -20.42 -22.41
C LEU A 50 20.44 -19.64 -21.95
N ILE A 51 19.82 -18.87 -22.85
CA ILE A 51 18.60 -18.11 -22.56
C ILE A 51 17.41 -19.06 -22.34
N VAL A 52 17.22 -20.06 -23.20
CA VAL A 52 16.04 -20.93 -23.15
C VAL A 52 16.16 -22.05 -22.10
N GLU A 53 17.36 -22.56 -21.79
CA GLU A 53 17.58 -23.54 -20.72
C GLU A 53 17.79 -22.90 -19.34
N GLY A 54 18.34 -21.68 -19.27
CA GLY A 54 18.53 -20.95 -18.01
C GLY A 54 17.28 -20.21 -17.50
N LEU A 55 16.37 -19.80 -18.39
CA LEU A 55 15.17 -19.03 -18.02
C LEU A 55 13.88 -19.86 -17.94
N MET A 56 13.83 -21.04 -18.57
CA MET A 56 12.63 -21.89 -18.61
C MET A 56 12.95 -23.37 -18.30
N PRO A 57 13.16 -23.73 -17.02
CA PRO A 57 13.50 -25.10 -16.63
C PRO A 57 12.39 -26.13 -16.94
N PHE A 58 11.13 -25.70 -17.09
CA PHE A 58 9.99 -26.56 -17.40
C PHE A 58 9.29 -26.13 -18.70
N LYS A 59 9.90 -26.35 -19.85
CA LYS A 59 9.34 -25.90 -21.14
C LYS A 59 7.99 -26.54 -21.49
N LYS A 60 7.69 -27.75 -21.01
CA LYS A 60 6.51 -28.52 -21.43
C LYS A 60 5.27 -28.25 -20.55
N THR A 61 5.46 -28.18 -19.23
CA THR A 61 4.35 -28.12 -18.27
C THR A 61 3.48 -26.87 -18.42
N PRO A 62 4.00 -25.64 -18.48
CA PRO A 62 3.19 -24.43 -18.65
C PRO A 62 2.44 -24.41 -19.99
N ILE A 63 3.12 -24.80 -21.07
CA ILE A 63 2.50 -24.89 -22.42
C ILE A 63 1.36 -25.91 -22.43
N ASN A 64 1.55 -27.04 -21.76
CA ASN A 64 0.52 -28.07 -21.67
C ASN A 64 -0.61 -27.69 -20.71
N ILE A 65 -0.37 -26.88 -19.67
CA ILE A 65 -1.42 -26.31 -18.81
C ILE A 65 -2.31 -25.38 -19.64
N VAL A 66 -1.73 -24.48 -20.42
CA VAL A 66 -2.47 -23.62 -21.37
C VAL A 66 -3.25 -24.47 -22.38
N LYS A 67 -2.62 -25.52 -22.93
CA LYS A 67 -3.30 -26.45 -23.84
C LYS A 67 -4.52 -27.11 -23.17
N ARG A 68 -4.44 -27.51 -21.91
CA ARG A 68 -5.61 -28.05 -21.18
C ARG A 68 -6.63 -26.97 -20.86
N ALA A 69 -6.24 -25.75 -20.50
CA ALA A 69 -7.18 -24.65 -20.31
C ALA A 69 -8.00 -24.41 -21.58
N VAL A 70 -7.39 -24.49 -22.77
CA VAL A 70 -8.11 -24.40 -24.05
C VAL A 70 -9.01 -25.62 -24.29
N GLU A 71 -8.53 -26.85 -24.05
CA GLU A 71 -9.34 -28.07 -24.21
C GLU A 71 -10.56 -28.09 -23.28
N TYR A 72 -10.40 -27.64 -22.04
CA TYR A 72 -11.44 -27.55 -21.02
C TYR A 72 -12.00 -26.13 -20.94
N SER A 73 -12.54 -25.64 -22.06
CA SER A 73 -13.18 -24.32 -22.15
C SER A 73 -14.32 -24.29 -23.17
N PRO A 74 -15.12 -23.21 -23.18
CA PRO A 74 -16.07 -22.94 -24.27
C PRO A 74 -15.45 -22.98 -25.67
N ILE A 75 -14.18 -22.57 -25.81
CA ILE A 75 -13.45 -22.60 -27.09
C ILE A 75 -13.17 -24.04 -27.50
N GLY A 76 -12.73 -24.90 -26.58
CA GLY A 76 -12.53 -26.32 -26.84
C GLY A 76 -13.83 -27.04 -27.24
N LEU A 77 -14.95 -26.64 -26.63
CA LEU A 77 -16.28 -27.12 -26.99
C LEU A 77 -16.67 -26.71 -28.42
N LEU A 78 -16.52 -25.43 -28.76
CA LEU A 78 -16.81 -24.90 -30.11
C LEU A 78 -15.89 -25.50 -31.17
N ASP A 79 -14.60 -25.67 -30.87
CA ASP A 79 -13.64 -26.33 -31.76
C ASP A 79 -14.06 -27.78 -32.06
N THR A 80 -14.49 -28.51 -31.03
CA THR A 80 -14.97 -29.87 -31.19
C THR A 80 -16.27 -29.93 -32.00
N ALA A 81 -17.23 -29.04 -31.70
CA ALA A 81 -18.50 -28.95 -32.42
C ALA A 81 -18.34 -28.57 -33.91
N THR A 82 -17.23 -27.90 -34.27
CA THR A 82 -16.97 -27.45 -35.64
C THR A 82 -15.90 -28.28 -36.35
N ARG A 83 -14.61 -28.06 -36.03
CA ARG A 83 -13.46 -28.77 -36.61
C ARG A 83 -13.44 -30.24 -36.20
N GLY A 84 -13.78 -30.56 -34.95
CA GLY A 84 -13.87 -31.94 -34.47
C GLY A 84 -14.87 -32.79 -35.27
N VAL A 85 -16.04 -32.24 -35.61
CA VAL A 85 -17.04 -32.93 -36.46
C VAL A 85 -16.48 -33.20 -37.86
N ARG A 86 -15.77 -32.23 -38.44
CA ARG A 86 -15.13 -32.38 -39.75
C ARG A 86 -14.02 -33.42 -39.73
N ASP A 87 -13.20 -33.42 -38.68
CA ASP A 87 -12.10 -34.38 -38.49
C ASP A 87 -12.62 -35.81 -38.27
N LEU A 88 -13.72 -35.96 -37.52
CA LEU A 88 -14.39 -37.25 -37.36
C LEU A 88 -14.90 -37.78 -38.70
N ARG A 89 -15.54 -36.91 -39.51
CA ARG A 89 -16.02 -37.27 -40.86
C ARG A 89 -14.90 -37.66 -41.81
N ARG A 90 -13.71 -37.05 -41.66
CA ARG A 90 -12.51 -37.36 -42.46
C ARG A 90 -11.74 -38.58 -41.96
N GLY A 91 -12.16 -39.18 -40.83
CA GLY A 91 -11.46 -40.31 -40.20
C GLY A 91 -10.11 -39.93 -39.58
N SER A 92 -9.81 -38.63 -39.40
CA SER A 92 -8.56 -38.17 -38.79
C SER A 92 -8.55 -38.32 -37.27
N ILE A 93 -9.73 -38.42 -36.66
CA ILE A 93 -9.93 -38.77 -35.24
C ILE A 93 -10.95 -39.90 -35.11
N THR A 94 -10.85 -40.67 -34.02
CA THR A 94 -11.83 -41.73 -33.71
C THR A 94 -13.09 -41.16 -33.05
N ALA A 95 -14.19 -41.91 -33.07
CA ALA A 95 -15.42 -41.55 -32.36
C ALA A 95 -15.17 -41.37 -30.85
N SER A 96 -14.32 -42.20 -30.25
CA SER A 96 -13.91 -42.07 -28.85
C SER A 96 -13.14 -40.78 -28.57
N GLN A 97 -12.23 -40.37 -29.47
CA GLN A 97 -11.49 -39.11 -29.34
C GLN A 97 -12.41 -37.89 -29.52
N PHE A 98 -13.43 -37.98 -30.38
CA PHE A 98 -14.43 -36.94 -30.53
C PHE A 98 -15.28 -36.77 -29.26
N ILE A 99 -15.80 -37.87 -28.72
CA ILE A 99 -16.60 -37.87 -27.48
C ILE A 99 -15.78 -37.35 -26.29
N ASP A 100 -14.51 -37.76 -26.19
CA ASP A 100 -13.59 -37.28 -25.14
C ASP A 100 -13.36 -35.77 -25.21
N ARG A 101 -13.08 -35.23 -26.42
CA ARG A 101 -12.93 -33.78 -26.62
C ARG A 101 -14.22 -33.01 -26.33
N LEU A 102 -15.37 -33.55 -26.74
CA LEU A 102 -16.68 -32.92 -26.52
C LEU A 102 -16.97 -32.85 -25.02
N SER A 103 -16.74 -33.96 -24.31
CA SER A 103 -16.94 -34.06 -22.86
C SER A 103 -16.00 -33.14 -22.10
N ALA A 104 -14.72 -33.06 -22.49
CA ALA A 104 -13.75 -32.14 -21.90
C ALA A 104 -14.18 -30.67 -22.07
N GLY A 105 -14.62 -30.28 -23.28
CA GLY A 105 -15.14 -28.95 -23.55
C GLY A 105 -16.41 -28.62 -22.76
N MET A 106 -17.34 -29.57 -22.63
CA MET A 106 -18.57 -29.41 -21.85
C MET A 106 -18.30 -29.23 -20.35
N VAL A 107 -17.46 -30.10 -19.77
CA VAL A 107 -17.07 -30.02 -18.35
C VAL A 107 -16.33 -28.71 -18.07
N GLY A 108 -15.38 -28.33 -18.93
CA GLY A 108 -14.69 -27.05 -18.82
C GLY A 108 -15.62 -25.85 -18.89
N SER A 109 -16.57 -25.86 -19.83
CA SER A 109 -17.57 -24.78 -19.97
C SER A 109 -18.48 -24.65 -18.75
N GLN A 110 -18.87 -25.77 -18.13
CA GLN A 110 -19.63 -25.74 -16.87
C GLN A 110 -18.81 -25.15 -15.72
N ILE A 111 -17.52 -25.46 -15.64
CA ILE A 111 -16.60 -24.90 -14.64
C ILE A 111 -16.40 -23.39 -14.86
N VAL A 112 -16.27 -22.93 -16.11
CA VAL A 112 -16.24 -21.49 -16.44
C VAL A 112 -17.54 -20.82 -16.00
N ALA A 113 -18.70 -21.39 -16.31
CA ALA A 113 -19.99 -20.83 -15.91
C ALA A 113 -20.15 -20.76 -14.38
N LEU A 114 -19.65 -21.76 -13.66
CA LEU A 114 -19.57 -21.74 -12.19
C LEU A 114 -18.68 -20.61 -11.67
N GLY A 115 -17.56 -20.33 -12.34
CA GLY A 115 -16.68 -19.21 -12.04
C GLY A 115 -17.37 -17.85 -12.19
N VAL A 116 -18.05 -17.65 -13.33
CA VAL A 116 -18.88 -16.44 -13.58
C VAL A 116 -19.91 -16.27 -12.48
N TRP A 117 -20.67 -17.32 -12.18
CA TRP A 117 -21.71 -17.29 -11.14
C TRP A 117 -21.14 -17.00 -9.74
N ALA A 118 -20.02 -17.63 -9.39
CA ALA A 118 -19.37 -17.44 -8.10
C ALA A 118 -18.83 -16.02 -7.93
N ALA A 119 -18.26 -15.43 -8.99
CA ALA A 119 -17.83 -14.03 -9.00
C ALA A 119 -19.03 -13.07 -8.93
N ALA A 120 -20.09 -13.33 -9.70
CA ALA A 120 -21.32 -12.54 -9.67
C ALA A 120 -22.01 -12.54 -8.30
N SER A 121 -21.90 -13.65 -7.57
CA SER A 121 -22.45 -13.79 -6.22
C SER A 121 -21.54 -13.19 -5.13
N GLY A 122 -20.37 -12.64 -5.49
CA GLY A 122 -19.37 -12.14 -4.54
C GLY A 122 -18.66 -13.22 -3.72
N ILE A 123 -18.84 -14.51 -4.08
CA ILE A 123 -18.24 -15.66 -3.38
C ILE A 123 -16.76 -15.78 -3.76
N VAL A 124 -16.37 -15.35 -4.96
CA VAL A 124 -14.98 -15.39 -5.43
C VAL A 124 -14.55 -14.01 -5.88
N ARG A 125 -13.36 -13.61 -5.42
CA ARG A 125 -12.64 -12.45 -5.94
C ARG A 125 -11.75 -12.93 -7.09
N ALA A 126 -11.90 -12.31 -8.26
CA ALA A 126 -11.03 -12.51 -9.42
C ALA A 126 -9.67 -11.79 -9.19
N SER A 127 -8.95 -11.45 -10.26
CA SER A 127 -7.81 -10.52 -10.13
C SER A 127 -8.25 -9.15 -9.61
N GLY A 128 -7.27 -8.34 -9.21
CA GLY A 128 -7.45 -6.94 -8.85
C GLY A 128 -8.36 -6.12 -9.79
N SER A 129 -8.87 -5.01 -9.28
CA SER A 129 -9.68 -4.01 -9.97
C SER A 129 -9.01 -3.38 -11.19
N GLY A 130 -7.71 -3.59 -11.40
CA GLY A 130 -6.94 -2.97 -12.49
C GLY A 130 -6.40 -1.58 -12.14
N ASP A 131 -6.58 -1.18 -10.88
CA ASP A 131 -6.04 0.01 -10.25
C ASP A 131 -5.00 -0.45 -9.23
N ASP A 132 -3.72 -0.29 -9.56
CA ASP A 132 -2.58 -0.78 -8.77
C ASP A 132 -2.61 -0.26 -7.31
N ASP A 133 -3.06 0.97 -7.10
CA ASP A 133 -3.11 1.59 -5.77
C ASP A 133 -4.24 0.97 -4.95
N ARG A 134 -5.41 0.78 -5.57
CA ARG A 134 -6.56 0.13 -4.91
C ARG A 134 -6.28 -1.34 -4.62
N ASP A 135 -5.70 -2.05 -5.57
CA ASP A 135 -5.39 -3.47 -5.47
C ASP A 135 -4.32 -3.73 -4.42
N GLY A 136 -3.28 -2.88 -4.40
CA GLY A 136 -2.27 -2.91 -3.35
C GLY A 136 -2.88 -2.63 -1.96
N TYR A 137 -3.82 -1.71 -1.83
CA TYR A 137 -4.47 -1.46 -0.55
C TYR A 137 -5.36 -2.62 -0.10
N ASP A 138 -6.16 -3.18 -1.01
CA ASP A 138 -7.01 -4.33 -0.73
C ASP A 138 -6.18 -5.56 -0.31
N GLU A 139 -5.07 -5.85 -1.00
CA GLU A 139 -4.18 -6.97 -0.70
C GLU A 139 -3.38 -6.74 0.58
N TYR A 140 -2.60 -5.66 0.63
CA TYR A 140 -1.60 -5.44 1.68
C TYR A 140 -2.15 -4.73 2.92
N THR A 141 -3.40 -4.25 2.90
CA THR A 141 -4.01 -3.54 4.05
C THR A 141 -5.27 -4.22 4.54
N LEU A 142 -6.20 -4.52 3.63
CA LEU A 142 -7.46 -5.16 4.01
C LEU A 142 -7.32 -6.68 4.10
N GLY A 143 -6.34 -7.27 3.41
CA GLY A 143 -6.09 -8.71 3.44
C GLY A 143 -6.92 -9.51 2.44
N TYR A 144 -7.43 -8.88 1.38
CA TYR A 144 -8.00 -9.61 0.25
C TYR A 144 -6.90 -10.38 -0.49
N GLN A 145 -7.28 -11.47 -1.13
CA GLN A 145 -6.38 -12.23 -2.00
C GLN A 145 -7.05 -12.39 -3.35
N ASP A 146 -6.24 -12.32 -4.40
CA ASP A 146 -6.70 -12.58 -5.76
C ASP A 146 -7.00 -14.06 -5.94
N TYR A 147 -7.97 -14.34 -6.82
CA TYR A 147 -8.40 -15.70 -7.15
C TYR A 147 -8.77 -16.54 -5.90
N ALA A 148 -9.42 -15.89 -4.93
CA ALA A 148 -9.74 -16.46 -3.64
C ALA A 148 -11.24 -16.46 -3.35
N ILE A 149 -11.69 -17.50 -2.66
CA ILE A 149 -13.05 -17.61 -2.14
C ILE A 149 -13.17 -16.70 -0.90
N GLN A 150 -14.21 -15.88 -0.87
CA GLN A 150 -14.56 -15.01 0.25
C GLN A 150 -15.61 -15.72 1.13
N ILE A 151 -15.24 -16.03 2.38
CA ILE A 151 -16.10 -16.71 3.36
C ILE A 151 -16.21 -15.82 4.60
N GLY A 152 -17.23 -14.96 4.62
CA GLY A 152 -17.36 -13.92 5.65
C GLY A 152 -16.16 -12.98 5.60
N ASP A 153 -15.50 -12.77 6.75
CA ASP A 153 -14.31 -11.91 6.86
C ASP A 153 -13.01 -12.62 6.43
N ASN A 154 -13.07 -13.61 5.54
CA ASN A 154 -11.91 -14.45 5.24
C ASN A 154 -11.76 -14.68 3.74
N SER A 155 -10.53 -14.54 3.26
CA SER A 155 -10.13 -14.83 1.89
C SER A 155 -9.31 -16.13 1.88
N TYR A 156 -9.66 -17.06 1.01
CA TYR A 156 -9.00 -18.36 0.89
C TYR A 156 -8.65 -18.69 -0.56
N THR A 157 -7.35 -18.80 -0.85
CA THR A 157 -6.84 -19.12 -2.20
C THR A 157 -7.12 -20.57 -2.60
N ILE A 158 -7.51 -20.76 -3.86
CA ILE A 158 -7.87 -22.07 -4.43
C ILE A 158 -6.84 -22.56 -5.46
N ASP A 159 -5.68 -21.93 -5.49
CA ASP A 159 -4.53 -22.21 -6.39
C ASP A 159 -4.08 -23.66 -6.39
N TRP A 160 -4.28 -24.36 -5.26
CA TRP A 160 -3.94 -25.76 -5.11
C TRP A 160 -4.82 -26.70 -5.95
N MET A 161 -6.00 -26.25 -6.37
CA MET A 161 -6.87 -26.97 -7.31
C MET A 161 -6.38 -26.83 -8.75
N ALA A 162 -5.27 -26.12 -8.98
CA ALA A 162 -4.64 -26.07 -10.29
C ALA A 162 -4.28 -27.48 -10.77
N PRO A 163 -4.61 -27.79 -12.03
CA PRO A 163 -5.07 -26.89 -13.08
C PRO A 163 -6.59 -26.90 -13.33
N ALA A 164 -7.35 -27.70 -12.56
CA ALA A 164 -8.81 -27.78 -12.69
C ALA A 164 -9.52 -26.47 -12.28
N VAL A 165 -8.85 -25.64 -11.46
CA VAL A 165 -9.32 -24.31 -11.07
C VAL A 165 -9.15 -23.25 -12.17
N MET A 166 -8.32 -23.50 -13.19
CA MET A 166 -8.02 -22.51 -14.22
C MET A 166 -9.25 -22.09 -15.03
N PRO A 167 -10.10 -23.02 -15.53
CA PRO A 167 -11.35 -22.62 -16.19
C PRO A 167 -12.29 -21.87 -15.25
N PHE A 168 -12.29 -22.21 -13.96
CA PHE A 168 -13.10 -21.52 -12.96
C PHE A 168 -12.64 -20.06 -12.77
N MET A 169 -11.32 -19.83 -12.67
CA MET A 169 -10.72 -18.50 -12.59
C MET A 169 -10.98 -17.67 -13.85
N VAL A 170 -10.87 -18.27 -15.04
CA VAL A 170 -11.24 -17.61 -16.31
C VAL A 170 -12.69 -17.15 -16.29
N GLY A 171 -13.61 -17.97 -15.75
CA GLY A 171 -15.00 -17.56 -15.55
C GLY A 171 -15.16 -16.36 -14.62
N ALA A 172 -14.46 -16.36 -13.49
CA ALA A 172 -14.48 -15.22 -12.56
C ALA A 172 -13.92 -13.94 -13.20
N GLU A 173 -12.88 -14.07 -14.02
CA GLU A 173 -12.23 -12.99 -14.76
C GLU A 173 -13.14 -12.40 -15.85
N LEU A 174 -13.88 -13.24 -16.58
CA LEU A 174 -14.86 -12.80 -17.57
C LEU A 174 -15.96 -11.92 -16.97
N TYR A 175 -16.45 -12.27 -15.78
CA TYR A 175 -17.42 -11.45 -15.06
C TYR A 175 -16.83 -10.09 -14.64
N ARG A 176 -15.57 -10.07 -14.19
CA ARG A 176 -14.88 -8.83 -13.82
C ARG A 176 -14.75 -7.88 -15.01
N MET A 177 -14.35 -8.39 -16.17
CA MET A 177 -14.22 -7.59 -17.39
C MET A 177 -15.56 -6.98 -17.83
N GLU A 178 -16.65 -7.74 -17.73
CA GLU A 178 -18.00 -7.23 -18.01
C GLU A 178 -18.38 -6.06 -17.10
N GLN A 179 -17.91 -6.04 -15.86
CA GLN A 179 -18.10 -4.91 -14.93
C GLN A 179 -17.23 -3.69 -15.29
N LEU A 180 -16.07 -3.91 -15.91
CA LEU A 180 -15.12 -2.85 -16.28
C LEU A 180 -15.43 -2.24 -17.66
N GLU A 181 -15.94 -3.03 -18.60
CA GLU A 181 -16.34 -2.56 -19.93
C GLU A 181 -17.78 -2.04 -19.92
N GLN A 182 -17.95 -0.72 -19.85
CA GLN A 182 -19.26 -0.10 -20.07
C GLN A 182 -19.69 -0.25 -21.55
N GLY A 183 -20.43 -1.32 -21.87
CA GLY A 183 -21.49 -1.23 -22.86
C GLY A 183 -21.44 -2.12 -24.12
N ASP A 184 -20.54 -3.10 -24.25
CA ASP A 184 -20.64 -4.10 -25.32
C ASP A 184 -20.62 -5.50 -24.70
N GLY A 185 -21.73 -6.24 -24.85
CA GLY A 185 -21.86 -7.57 -24.26
C GLY A 185 -20.76 -8.53 -24.70
N ILE A 186 -20.50 -9.57 -23.90
CA ILE A 186 -19.41 -10.54 -24.14
C ILE A 186 -19.61 -11.24 -25.49
N SER A 187 -18.81 -10.87 -26.49
CA SER A 187 -18.84 -11.50 -27.82
C SER A 187 -17.96 -12.77 -27.85
N VAL A 188 -18.20 -13.66 -28.83
CA VAL A 188 -17.32 -14.83 -29.09
C VAL A 188 -15.90 -14.37 -29.48
N ALA A 189 -15.75 -13.17 -30.03
CA ALA A 189 -14.45 -12.57 -30.32
C ALA A 189 -13.75 -12.08 -29.05
N THR A 190 -14.47 -11.44 -28.13
CA THR A 190 -13.99 -11.06 -26.78
C THR A 190 -13.54 -12.29 -25.98
N LEU A 191 -14.29 -13.40 -26.09
CA LEU A 191 -13.90 -14.73 -25.55
C LEU A 191 -12.64 -15.31 -26.19
N LEU A 192 -12.35 -15.02 -27.47
CA LEU A 192 -11.12 -15.47 -28.13
C LEU A 192 -9.93 -14.56 -27.84
N ASP A 193 -10.15 -13.26 -27.68
CA ASP A 193 -9.12 -12.31 -27.24
C ASP A 193 -8.75 -12.55 -25.77
N SER A 194 -9.70 -12.98 -24.94
CA SER A 194 -9.47 -13.43 -23.55
C SER A 194 -8.56 -14.67 -23.39
N LEU A 195 -8.12 -15.31 -24.49
CA LEU A 195 -7.05 -16.31 -24.43
C LEU A 195 -5.71 -15.71 -23.94
N SER A 196 -5.47 -14.42 -24.15
CA SER A 196 -4.34 -13.72 -23.51
C SER A 196 -4.50 -13.64 -22.00
N LEU A 197 -5.74 -13.70 -21.49
CA LEU A 197 -6.07 -13.68 -20.05
C LEU A 197 -5.95 -15.04 -19.38
N ILE A 198 -5.69 -16.13 -20.11
CA ILE A 198 -5.24 -17.38 -19.48
C ILE A 198 -3.80 -17.22 -18.94
N SER A 199 -3.04 -16.25 -19.46
CA SER A 199 -1.65 -16.04 -19.05
C SER A 199 -1.54 -15.37 -17.68
N GLU A 200 -2.48 -14.49 -17.32
CA GLU A 200 -2.40 -13.68 -16.10
C GLU A 200 -2.67 -14.47 -14.81
N PRO A 201 -3.70 -15.34 -14.72
CA PRO A 201 -3.82 -16.31 -13.63
C PRO A 201 -2.61 -17.26 -13.57
N LEU A 202 -2.00 -17.62 -14.70
CA LEU A 202 -0.77 -18.41 -14.69
C LEU A 202 0.45 -17.62 -14.17
N VAL A 203 0.45 -16.30 -14.37
CA VAL A 203 1.51 -15.37 -13.93
C VAL A 203 1.40 -15.08 -12.44
N SER A 204 0.19 -14.79 -11.97
CA SER A 204 -0.18 -14.42 -10.60
C SER A 204 -0.15 -15.59 -9.62
N LEU A 205 -0.20 -16.84 -10.10
CA LEU A 205 -0.01 -18.06 -9.30
C LEU A 205 1.45 -18.22 -8.82
N SER A 206 2.03 -17.21 -8.14
CA SER A 206 3.27 -17.14 -7.35
C SER A 206 4.62 -17.58 -7.99
N MET A 207 4.60 -18.50 -8.95
CA MET A 207 5.73 -19.11 -9.65
C MET A 207 6.24 -18.21 -10.79
N MET A 208 5.38 -17.35 -11.35
CA MET A 208 5.68 -16.55 -12.54
C MET A 208 5.85 -15.04 -12.25
N ASP A 209 5.27 -14.48 -11.20
CA ASP A 209 5.70 -13.15 -10.68
C ASP A 209 7.19 -13.10 -10.36
N GLY A 210 7.75 -14.24 -9.95
CA GLY A 210 9.20 -14.38 -9.74
C GLY A 210 9.98 -14.27 -11.03
N LEU A 211 9.42 -14.75 -12.15
CA LEU A 211 10.01 -14.77 -13.50
C LEU A 211 9.75 -13.48 -14.28
N GLN A 212 8.59 -12.84 -14.14
CA GLN A 212 8.30 -11.58 -14.82
C GLN A 212 9.19 -10.45 -14.28
N ASN A 213 9.35 -10.37 -12.96
CA ASN A 213 10.29 -9.45 -12.33
C ASN A 213 11.76 -9.75 -12.73
N THR A 214 12.12 -11.02 -12.97
CA THR A 214 13.40 -11.42 -13.60
C THR A 214 13.54 -10.83 -14.99
N LEU A 215 12.54 -11.06 -15.83
CA LEU A 215 12.61 -10.81 -17.27
C LEU A 215 12.62 -9.31 -17.56
N THR A 216 11.80 -8.53 -16.85
CA THR A 216 11.75 -7.07 -16.96
C THR A 216 13.08 -6.44 -16.51
N GLN A 217 13.68 -6.92 -15.42
CA GLN A 217 14.97 -6.38 -14.93
C GLN A 217 16.18 -6.86 -15.75
N ILE A 218 16.19 -8.10 -16.28
CA ILE A 218 17.22 -8.57 -17.22
C ILE A 218 17.15 -7.76 -18.52
N ALA A 219 15.95 -7.49 -19.03
CA ALA A 219 15.74 -6.69 -20.23
C ALA A 219 16.25 -5.24 -20.08
N GLN A 220 16.19 -4.70 -18.86
CA GLN A 220 16.66 -3.35 -18.50
C GLN A 220 18.13 -3.29 -18.05
N SER A 221 18.83 -4.44 -17.90
CA SER A 221 20.23 -4.47 -17.45
C SER A 221 21.23 -4.28 -18.60
N ASP A 222 22.25 -3.45 -18.38
CA ASP A 222 23.31 -3.18 -19.36
C ASP A 222 24.23 -4.40 -19.61
N ASN A 223 24.31 -5.35 -18.67
CA ASN A 223 25.14 -6.56 -18.77
C ASN A 223 24.33 -7.85 -18.67
N LYS A 224 23.58 -8.10 -19.75
CA LYS A 224 22.63 -9.22 -19.92
C LYS A 224 23.24 -10.60 -19.62
N ILE A 225 24.51 -10.84 -19.97
CA ILE A 225 25.17 -12.16 -19.83
C ILE A 225 25.54 -12.48 -18.37
N ALA A 226 25.99 -11.50 -17.57
CA ALA A 226 26.32 -11.71 -16.16
C ALA A 226 25.05 -11.96 -15.32
N SER A 227 23.93 -11.32 -15.67
CA SER A 227 22.62 -11.53 -15.03
C SER A 227 22.01 -12.91 -15.29
N ILE A 228 22.30 -13.52 -16.45
CA ILE A 228 21.87 -14.88 -16.81
C ILE A 228 22.69 -15.93 -16.05
N ALA A 229 24.00 -15.71 -15.88
CA ALA A 229 24.90 -16.65 -15.20
C ALA A 229 24.62 -16.78 -13.69
N THR A 230 24.22 -15.70 -13.01
CA THR A 230 23.82 -15.72 -11.59
C THR A 230 22.41 -16.28 -11.38
N SER A 231 21.53 -16.22 -12.38
CA SER A 231 20.16 -16.76 -12.36
C SER A 231 20.10 -18.29 -12.47
N ALA A 232 21.03 -18.90 -13.20
CA ALA A 232 21.08 -20.35 -13.40
C ALA A 232 21.48 -21.12 -12.12
N THR A 233 22.29 -20.51 -11.25
CA THR A 233 22.85 -21.17 -10.05
C THR A 233 21.83 -21.29 -8.90
N GLY A 234 20.87 -20.36 -8.79
CA GLY A 234 19.84 -20.38 -7.74
C GLY A 234 18.80 -21.49 -7.92
N GLN A 235 18.55 -21.93 -9.16
CA GLN A 235 17.54 -22.96 -9.45
C GLN A 235 18.01 -24.37 -9.04
N TYR A 236 19.32 -24.66 -9.07
CA TYR A 236 19.88 -25.97 -8.71
C TYR A 236 19.71 -26.31 -7.23
N VAL A 237 19.83 -25.33 -6.32
CA VAL A 237 19.66 -25.54 -4.88
C VAL A 237 18.19 -25.88 -4.53
N SER A 238 17.23 -25.28 -5.23
CA SER A 238 15.79 -25.46 -4.99
C SER A 238 15.20 -26.81 -5.44
N GLN A 239 15.94 -27.58 -6.25
CA GLN A 239 15.46 -28.81 -6.87
C GLN A 239 15.81 -30.09 -6.09
N ALA A 240 16.73 -30.03 -5.12
CA ALA A 240 17.26 -31.21 -4.43
C ALA A 240 16.63 -31.51 -3.05
N VAL A 241 15.80 -30.61 -2.49
CA VAL A 241 15.23 -30.75 -1.14
C VAL A 241 13.70 -30.82 -1.22
N PRO A 242 13.06 -31.89 -0.69
CA PRO A 242 11.60 -32.04 -0.71
C PRO A 242 10.86 -30.90 0.02
N THR A 243 9.70 -30.50 -0.50
CA THR A 243 8.77 -29.49 0.05
C THR A 243 8.27 -29.79 1.48
N LEU A 244 8.42 -31.02 1.96
CA LEU A 244 8.01 -31.50 3.29
C LEU A 244 8.65 -30.70 4.45
N PHE A 245 9.93 -30.33 4.35
CA PHE A 245 10.61 -29.60 5.43
C PHE A 245 10.06 -28.18 5.62
N GLY A 246 9.70 -27.50 4.53
CA GLY A 246 9.06 -26.18 4.58
C GLY A 246 7.61 -26.22 5.05
N GLN A 247 6.90 -27.34 4.87
CA GLN A 247 5.55 -27.56 5.43
C GLN A 247 5.60 -27.77 6.96
N LEU A 248 6.59 -28.52 7.47
CA LEU A 248 6.78 -28.71 8.92
C LEU A 248 7.20 -27.43 9.64
N ALA A 249 8.08 -26.63 9.04
CA ALA A 249 8.51 -25.37 9.63
C ALA A 249 7.38 -24.33 9.75
N ARG A 250 6.38 -24.36 8.86
CA ARG A 250 5.21 -23.46 8.88
C ARG A 250 4.19 -23.80 9.97
N ILE A 251 4.15 -25.05 10.45
CA ILE A 251 3.28 -25.46 11.56
C ILE A 251 3.69 -24.75 12.87
N GLY A 252 4.99 -24.55 13.08
CA GLY A 252 5.52 -23.83 14.24
C GLY A 252 5.44 -22.30 14.16
N GLN A 253 5.02 -21.73 13.02
CA GLN A 253 4.99 -20.28 12.80
C GLN A 253 3.61 -19.69 13.03
N GLU A 254 3.50 -18.86 14.05
CA GLU A 254 2.26 -18.14 14.36
C GLU A 254 1.94 -17.03 13.35
N ASN A 255 2.97 -16.32 12.86
CA ASN A 255 2.83 -15.20 11.92
C ASN A 255 3.44 -15.54 10.55
N ALA A 256 2.84 -14.98 9.49
CA ALA A 256 3.43 -14.99 8.16
C ALA A 256 4.75 -14.21 8.18
N LYS A 257 5.74 -14.68 7.41
CA LYS A 257 7.08 -14.09 7.37
C LYS A 257 7.35 -13.45 6.01
N THR A 258 7.93 -12.27 6.00
CA THR A 258 8.48 -11.63 4.79
C THR A 258 10.01 -11.68 4.80
N THR A 259 10.64 -11.19 3.74
CA THR A 259 12.10 -11.09 3.60
C THR A 259 12.47 -9.68 3.18
N TYR A 260 13.40 -9.07 3.91
CA TYR A 260 13.95 -7.78 3.55
C TYR A 260 14.98 -7.94 2.43
N THR A 261 14.68 -7.44 1.23
CA THR A 261 15.72 -7.27 0.19
C THR A 261 16.63 -6.12 0.59
N ASP A 262 17.92 -6.40 0.73
CA ASP A 262 18.97 -5.43 1.05
C ASP A 262 19.42 -4.71 -0.24
N PRO A 263 19.17 -3.39 -0.36
CA PRO A 263 19.60 -2.60 -1.52
C PRO A 263 21.12 -2.55 -1.74
N ASP A 264 21.93 -2.74 -0.69
CA ASP A 264 23.39 -2.59 -0.75
C ASP A 264 24.12 -3.95 -0.79
N SER A 265 23.37 -5.05 -0.93
CA SER A 265 23.94 -6.39 -1.03
C SER A 265 24.72 -6.60 -2.34
N TRP A 266 25.79 -7.40 -2.26
CA TRP A 266 26.51 -7.88 -3.44
C TRP A 266 25.66 -8.79 -4.36
N ILE A 267 24.54 -9.32 -3.85
CA ILE A 267 23.56 -10.06 -4.64
C ILE A 267 22.50 -9.07 -5.14
N PRO A 268 22.24 -8.97 -6.46
CA PRO A 268 21.21 -8.09 -6.98
C PRO A 268 19.83 -8.37 -6.36
N THR A 269 19.04 -7.33 -6.09
CA THR A 269 17.71 -7.40 -5.45
C THR A 269 16.81 -8.47 -6.08
N PHE A 270 16.87 -8.62 -7.40
CA PHE A 270 16.13 -9.65 -8.12
C PHE A 270 16.55 -11.08 -7.74
N ALA A 271 17.85 -11.38 -7.70
CA ALA A 271 18.35 -12.68 -7.29
C ALA A 271 18.05 -12.96 -5.81
N GLN A 272 18.06 -11.93 -4.96
CA GLN A 272 17.59 -12.05 -3.57
C GLN A 272 16.11 -12.49 -3.53
N LYS A 273 15.21 -11.84 -4.28
CA LYS A 273 13.79 -12.20 -4.37
C LYS A 273 13.58 -13.66 -4.80
N ILE A 274 14.37 -14.18 -5.75
CA ILE A 274 14.31 -15.59 -6.14
C ILE A 274 14.75 -16.51 -4.99
N LEU A 275 15.87 -16.21 -4.35
CA LEU A 275 16.40 -17.03 -3.25
C LEU A 275 15.45 -16.99 -2.03
N TYR A 276 14.75 -15.88 -1.81
CA TYR A 276 13.69 -15.77 -0.80
C TYR A 276 12.48 -16.66 -1.11
N LYS A 277 12.09 -16.80 -2.39
CA LYS A 277 11.01 -17.73 -2.77
C LYS A 277 11.38 -19.20 -2.51
N SER A 278 12.67 -19.57 -2.50
CA SER A 278 13.11 -20.93 -2.14
C SER A 278 13.06 -21.25 -0.64
N ARG A 279 12.92 -20.24 0.23
CA ARG A 279 12.78 -20.39 1.70
C ARG A 279 11.63 -21.29 2.11
N ASN A 280 10.51 -21.19 1.39
CA ASN A 280 9.31 -22.00 1.65
C ASN A 280 9.54 -23.49 1.39
N LYS A 281 10.68 -23.84 0.77
CA LYS A 281 11.11 -25.21 0.47
C LYS A 281 12.34 -25.62 1.29
N ILE A 282 13.28 -24.70 1.52
CA ILE A 282 14.55 -24.95 2.24
C ILE A 282 14.64 -24.01 3.46
N PRO A 283 14.22 -24.48 4.65
CA PRO A 283 14.16 -23.65 5.85
C PRO A 283 15.54 -23.26 6.40
N ALA A 284 16.57 -24.10 6.17
CA ALA A 284 17.98 -23.84 6.44
C ALA A 284 18.85 -24.84 5.65
N ILE A 285 20.06 -24.44 5.30
CA ILE A 285 21.09 -25.30 4.70
C ILE A 285 21.96 -25.86 5.83
N PRO A 286 22.13 -27.18 5.96
CA PRO A 286 22.96 -27.76 7.01
C PRO A 286 24.42 -27.26 6.94
N GLN A 287 25.04 -27.03 8.10
CA GLN A 287 26.43 -26.53 8.17
C GLN A 287 27.41 -27.47 7.46
N SER A 288 27.20 -28.79 7.53
CA SER A 288 28.00 -29.79 6.81
C SER A 288 27.97 -29.64 5.28
N VAL A 289 26.87 -29.13 4.71
CA VAL A 289 26.75 -28.84 3.28
C VAL A 289 27.50 -27.57 2.92
N ILE A 290 27.52 -26.58 3.82
CA ILE A 290 28.28 -25.34 3.66
C ILE A 290 29.77 -25.62 3.71
N ASP A 291 30.21 -26.45 4.66
CA ASP A 291 31.61 -26.78 4.89
C ASP A 291 32.19 -27.67 3.77
N ALA A 292 31.34 -28.45 3.10
CA ALA A 292 31.73 -29.27 1.95
C ALA A 292 31.68 -28.53 0.60
N ALA A 293 31.21 -27.29 0.57
CA ALA A 293 31.06 -26.51 -0.65
C ALA A 293 32.37 -25.79 -1.04
N PRO A 294 32.68 -25.62 -2.34
CA PRO A 294 33.76 -24.75 -2.80
C PRO A 294 33.58 -23.31 -2.28
N ASP A 295 34.67 -22.57 -2.06
CA ASP A 295 34.62 -21.21 -1.46
C ASP A 295 33.64 -20.24 -2.15
N SER A 296 33.55 -20.32 -3.48
CA SER A 296 32.61 -19.51 -4.28
C SER A 296 31.13 -19.84 -4.02
N MET A 297 30.83 -21.06 -3.59
CA MET A 297 29.49 -21.52 -3.22
C MET A 297 29.24 -21.37 -1.71
N ALA A 298 30.25 -21.63 -0.88
CA ALA A 298 30.13 -21.52 0.58
C ALA A 298 29.69 -20.12 1.03
N ASN A 299 30.16 -19.06 0.39
CA ASN A 299 29.74 -17.68 0.69
C ASN A 299 28.25 -17.42 0.35
N LEU A 300 27.75 -17.98 -0.76
CA LEU A 300 26.34 -17.88 -1.13
C LEU A 300 25.44 -18.70 -0.19
N LEU A 301 25.87 -19.90 0.23
CA LEU A 301 25.11 -20.73 1.17
C LEU A 301 25.09 -20.15 2.59
N LYS A 302 26.21 -19.55 3.04
CA LYS A 302 26.26 -18.78 4.31
C LYS A 302 25.36 -17.56 4.27
N TRP A 303 25.39 -16.81 3.16
CA TRP A 303 24.49 -15.68 2.94
C TRP A 303 23.01 -16.13 2.90
N TYR A 304 22.70 -17.25 2.24
CA TYR A 304 21.36 -17.82 2.22
C TYR A 304 20.86 -18.14 3.64
N ASN A 305 21.70 -18.76 4.47
CA ASN A 305 21.33 -19.09 5.85
C ASN A 305 21.04 -17.87 6.73
N SER A 306 21.76 -16.77 6.52
CA SER A 306 21.60 -15.53 7.29
C SER A 306 20.51 -14.60 6.75
N HIS A 307 20.12 -14.69 5.47
CA HIS A 307 19.20 -13.74 4.84
C HIS A 307 17.92 -14.38 4.29
N CYS A 308 17.95 -15.66 3.89
CA CYS A 308 16.88 -16.32 3.16
C CYS A 308 16.15 -17.40 3.95
N THR A 309 16.48 -17.65 5.21
CA THR A 309 15.83 -18.70 6.01
C THR A 309 14.56 -18.20 6.68
N ILE A 310 13.73 -19.14 7.13
CA ILE A 310 12.52 -18.84 7.90
C ILE A 310 12.87 -18.08 9.19
N ALA A 311 14.01 -18.43 9.81
CA ALA A 311 14.54 -17.76 10.99
C ALA A 311 15.08 -16.34 10.69
N ALA A 312 15.55 -16.08 9.47
CA ALA A 312 15.96 -14.75 9.00
C ALA A 312 14.78 -13.86 8.54
N GLY A 313 13.57 -14.43 8.47
CA GLY A 313 12.37 -13.69 8.07
C GLY A 313 11.80 -12.83 9.20
N THR A 314 11.53 -11.56 8.91
CA THR A 314 10.75 -10.70 9.80
C THR A 314 9.25 -10.98 9.61
N ASP A 315 8.44 -10.63 10.61
CA ASP A 315 6.99 -10.76 10.47
C ASP A 315 6.49 -9.93 9.28
N LEU A 316 5.62 -10.53 8.47
CA LEU A 316 4.89 -9.80 7.44
C LEU A 316 3.94 -8.82 8.15
N LEU A 317 4.16 -7.54 7.88
CA LEU A 317 3.31 -6.46 8.36
C LEU A 317 2.44 -5.96 7.21
N ASP A 318 1.16 -5.75 7.48
CA ASP A 318 0.28 -5.02 6.58
C ASP A 318 0.62 -3.51 6.57
N SER A 319 -0.08 -2.70 5.77
CA SER A 319 0.15 -1.25 5.70
C SER A 319 -0.13 -0.51 7.02
N TRP A 320 -0.90 -1.11 7.92
CA TRP A 320 -1.17 -0.61 9.27
C TRP A 320 -0.22 -1.18 10.33
N GLY A 321 0.81 -1.93 9.94
CA GLY A 321 1.82 -2.47 10.86
C GLY A 321 1.32 -3.67 11.68
N ARG A 322 0.17 -4.25 11.35
CA ARG A 322 -0.39 -5.45 11.99
C ARG A 322 0.27 -6.70 11.39
N THR A 323 0.54 -7.71 12.21
CA THR A 323 1.08 -8.99 11.74
C THR A 323 -0.01 -9.87 11.15
N THR A 324 0.24 -10.47 10.00
CA THR A 324 -0.68 -11.46 9.41
C THR A 324 -0.52 -12.80 10.15
N SER A 325 -1.54 -13.24 10.90
CA SER A 325 -1.51 -14.53 11.61
C SER A 325 -1.84 -15.69 10.67
N ASN A 326 -1.12 -16.81 10.82
CA ASN A 326 -1.38 -18.06 10.11
C ASN A 326 -2.48 -18.92 10.77
N GLY A 327 -3.18 -18.41 11.79
CA GLY A 327 -4.22 -19.13 12.53
C GLY A 327 -3.69 -20.09 13.62
N SER A 328 -4.58 -20.89 14.21
CA SER A 328 -4.27 -21.78 15.35
C SER A 328 -3.39 -22.99 14.97
N VAL A 329 -2.68 -23.61 15.93
CA VAL A 329 -1.78 -24.76 15.67
C VAL A 329 -2.51 -25.91 14.93
N PRO A 330 -3.70 -26.39 15.36
CA PRO A 330 -4.40 -27.47 14.65
C PRO A 330 -4.78 -27.09 13.22
N TYR A 331 -5.13 -25.81 13.01
CA TYR A 331 -5.43 -25.28 11.68
C TYR A 331 -4.18 -25.23 10.79
N ARG A 332 -3.03 -24.78 11.31
CA ARG A 332 -1.77 -24.77 10.56
C ARG A 332 -1.33 -26.18 10.16
N VAL A 333 -1.58 -27.19 10.99
CA VAL A 333 -1.37 -28.59 10.64
C VAL A 333 -2.29 -28.98 9.48
N PHE A 334 -3.59 -28.71 9.57
CA PHE A 334 -4.56 -29.01 8.50
C PHE A 334 -4.27 -28.28 7.19
N ALA A 335 -3.97 -26.98 7.22
CA ALA A 335 -3.62 -26.17 6.06
C ALA A 335 -2.33 -26.66 5.40
N ASN A 336 -1.30 -27.04 6.17
CA ASN A 336 -0.05 -27.53 5.59
C ASN A 336 -0.12 -28.99 5.09
N MET A 337 -1.11 -29.79 5.54
CA MET A 337 -1.22 -31.23 5.23
C MET A 337 -2.34 -31.60 4.26
N VAL A 338 -3.49 -30.90 4.29
CA VAL A 338 -4.73 -31.27 3.59
C VAL A 338 -5.21 -30.19 2.62
N SER A 339 -4.94 -28.92 2.93
CA SER A 339 -5.53 -27.76 2.25
C SER A 339 -4.47 -26.68 2.02
N PRO A 340 -3.62 -26.81 0.99
CA PRO A 340 -2.41 -25.98 0.84
C PRO A 340 -2.67 -24.54 0.39
N GLY A 341 -3.94 -24.10 0.37
CA GLY A 341 -4.32 -22.71 0.14
C GLY A 341 -3.90 -21.80 1.29
N TYR A 342 -3.51 -20.58 0.94
CA TYR A 342 -3.29 -19.47 1.86
C TYR A 342 -4.61 -18.87 2.30
N TYR A 343 -4.64 -18.49 3.57
CA TYR A 343 -5.78 -17.85 4.22
C TYR A 343 -5.36 -16.46 4.68
N SER A 344 -6.23 -15.49 4.45
CA SER A 344 -6.10 -14.13 4.95
C SER A 344 -7.40 -13.68 5.58
N ARG A 345 -7.31 -12.98 6.72
CA ARG A 345 -8.48 -12.38 7.36
C ARG A 345 -8.67 -10.98 6.80
N ILE A 346 -9.85 -10.72 6.25
CA ILE A 346 -10.26 -9.43 5.76
C ILE A 346 -10.53 -8.52 6.97
N GLN A 347 -9.82 -7.41 7.04
CA GLN A 347 -9.92 -6.43 8.12
C GLN A 347 -10.26 -5.06 7.54
N LYS A 348 -11.56 -4.80 7.40
CA LYS A 348 -12.09 -3.49 7.01
C LYS A 348 -12.67 -2.78 8.23
N THR A 349 -12.16 -1.60 8.52
CA THR A 349 -12.58 -0.78 9.67
C THR A 349 -13.31 0.47 9.19
N SER A 350 -13.94 1.22 10.10
CA SER A 350 -14.59 2.50 9.76
C SER A 350 -13.62 3.55 9.22
N THR A 351 -12.35 3.51 9.68
CA THR A 351 -11.27 4.32 9.12
C THR A 351 -11.01 3.93 7.67
N ASP A 352 -10.88 2.63 7.38
CA ASP A 352 -10.67 2.16 6.01
C ASP A 352 -11.86 2.50 5.10
N GLU A 353 -13.09 2.41 5.60
CA GLU A 353 -14.29 2.81 4.85
C GLU A 353 -14.29 4.28 4.45
N GLU A 354 -13.89 5.18 5.35
CA GLU A 354 -13.80 6.61 5.03
C GLU A 354 -12.67 6.92 4.05
N LEU A 355 -11.52 6.26 4.18
CA LEU A 355 -10.41 6.41 3.23
C LEU A 355 -10.82 5.94 1.83
N LEU A 356 -11.46 4.78 1.73
CA LEU A 356 -11.94 4.24 0.47
C LEU A 356 -13.05 5.11 -0.13
N ARG A 357 -13.98 5.64 0.69
CA ARG A 357 -15.01 6.58 0.21
C ARG A 357 -14.39 7.80 -0.46
N LEU A 358 -13.36 8.39 0.15
CA LEU A 358 -12.66 9.55 -0.42
C LEU A 358 -11.83 9.16 -1.66
N TYR A 359 -11.18 7.99 -1.63
CA TYR A 359 -10.44 7.45 -2.77
C TYR A 359 -11.35 7.24 -3.98
N ASP A 360 -12.45 6.49 -3.82
CA ASP A 360 -13.40 6.16 -4.88
C ASP A 360 -14.04 7.43 -5.49
N LYS A 361 -14.14 8.51 -4.72
CA LYS A 361 -14.67 9.81 -5.18
C LYS A 361 -13.64 10.66 -5.92
N THR A 362 -12.36 10.58 -5.54
CA THR A 362 -11.33 11.55 -5.97
C THR A 362 -10.23 10.96 -6.85
N GLY A 363 -10.06 9.63 -6.83
CA GLY A 363 -8.94 8.93 -7.45
C GLY A 363 -7.58 9.24 -6.81
N ASN A 364 -7.55 9.79 -5.60
CA ASN A 364 -6.31 10.26 -4.98
C ASN A 364 -5.63 9.17 -4.13
N ALA A 365 -4.64 8.49 -4.71
CA ALA A 365 -3.86 7.44 -4.06
C ALA A 365 -3.11 7.89 -2.79
N ALA A 366 -2.85 9.19 -2.61
CA ALA A 366 -2.20 9.69 -1.40
C ALA A 366 -3.03 9.50 -0.11
N LEU A 367 -4.32 9.15 -0.25
CA LEU A 367 -5.20 8.78 0.86
C LEU A 367 -4.92 7.39 1.40
N LEU A 368 -4.31 6.51 0.61
CA LEU A 368 -4.01 5.15 1.00
C LEU A 368 -2.61 5.09 1.67
N PRO A 369 -2.44 4.30 2.74
CA PRO A 369 -1.17 4.18 3.45
C PRO A 369 -0.09 3.57 2.56
N GLY A 370 0.89 4.39 2.16
CA GLY A 370 2.09 3.92 1.46
C GLY A 370 3.14 3.33 2.40
N LEU A 371 3.95 2.40 1.87
CA LEU A 371 5.08 1.81 2.59
C LEU A 371 6.22 2.84 2.78
N PRO A 372 6.95 2.81 3.91
CA PRO A 372 8.10 3.67 4.10
C PRO A 372 9.26 3.24 3.18
N ASP A 373 10.12 4.21 2.87
CA ASP A 373 11.36 3.97 2.13
C ASP A 373 12.37 3.18 2.98
N LYS A 374 13.14 2.32 2.31
CA LYS A 374 14.25 1.58 2.93
C LYS A 374 15.50 2.43 3.16
N ARG A 375 15.54 3.62 2.55
CA ARG A 375 16.64 4.59 2.64
C ARG A 375 16.16 5.81 3.39
N LEU A 376 16.92 6.23 4.41
CA LEU A 376 16.69 7.48 5.11
C LEU A 376 17.78 8.48 4.74
N SER A 377 17.37 9.61 4.18
CA SER A 377 18.26 10.75 3.99
C SER A 377 18.47 11.47 5.33
N LEU A 378 19.73 11.62 5.73
CA LEU A 378 20.11 12.38 6.91
C LEU A 378 20.26 13.87 6.59
N ALA A 379 20.23 14.70 7.64
CA ALA A 379 20.43 16.14 7.54
C ALA A 379 21.80 16.56 6.98
N ASN A 380 22.80 15.67 7.02
CA ASN A 380 24.13 15.90 6.45
C ASN A 380 24.25 15.51 4.96
N GLY A 381 23.16 15.11 4.30
CA GLY A 381 23.13 14.70 2.90
C GLY A 381 23.53 13.24 2.65
N THR A 382 23.92 12.48 3.67
CA THR A 382 24.23 11.05 3.54
C THR A 382 22.94 10.23 3.69
N ALA A 383 22.74 9.23 2.81
CA ALA A 383 21.63 8.28 2.95
C ALA A 383 22.10 7.03 3.71
N ILE A 384 21.34 6.60 4.73
CA ILE A 384 21.55 5.30 5.38
C ILE A 384 20.49 4.32 4.87
N VAL A 385 20.92 3.13 4.44
CA VAL A 385 20.02 2.00 4.21
C VAL A 385 19.68 1.36 5.57
N LEU A 386 18.38 1.22 5.84
CA LEU A 386 17.89 0.60 7.06
C LEU A 386 18.19 -0.89 7.07
N SER A 387 18.51 -1.45 8.25
CA SER A 387 18.54 -2.91 8.43
C SER A 387 17.12 -3.49 8.35
N ALA A 388 17.01 -4.82 8.19
CA ALA A 388 15.72 -5.51 8.16
C ALA A 388 14.87 -5.24 9.41
N ASP A 389 15.50 -5.24 10.59
CA ASP A 389 14.83 -4.97 11.87
C ASP A 389 14.42 -3.51 12.00
N GLN A 390 15.31 -2.58 11.63
CA GLN A 390 15.01 -1.15 11.64
C GLN A 390 13.87 -0.81 10.68
N TYR A 391 13.87 -1.39 9.48
CA TYR A 391 12.80 -1.22 8.50
C TYR A 391 11.46 -1.79 8.99
N THR A 392 11.49 -2.99 9.60
CA THR A 392 10.29 -3.63 10.13
C THR A 392 9.71 -2.81 11.30
N GLN A 393 10.57 -2.32 12.19
CA GLN A 393 10.17 -1.42 13.28
C GLN A 393 9.58 -0.11 12.74
N LEU A 394 10.25 0.52 11.77
CA LEU A 394 9.75 1.74 11.12
C LEU A 394 8.36 1.54 10.51
N LYS A 395 8.20 0.46 9.74
CA LYS A 395 6.93 0.12 9.09
C LYS A 395 5.84 -0.11 10.14
N ARG A 396 6.13 -0.81 11.22
CA ARG A 396 5.19 -1.03 12.33
C ARG A 396 4.79 0.29 13.00
N GLU A 397 5.78 1.11 13.37
CA GLU A 397 5.54 2.39 14.04
C GLU A 397 4.72 3.34 13.15
N ILE A 398 5.08 3.48 11.87
CA ILE A 398 4.32 4.31 10.94
C ILE A 398 2.90 3.78 10.76
N GLY A 399 2.73 2.48 10.51
CA GLY A 399 1.41 1.89 10.27
C GLY A 399 0.48 2.05 11.46
N VAL A 400 0.92 1.61 12.65
CA VAL A 400 0.08 1.63 13.86
C VAL A 400 -0.25 3.05 14.30
N ASN A 401 0.74 3.96 14.28
CA ASN A 401 0.50 5.34 14.70
C ASN A 401 -0.34 6.10 13.68
N SER A 402 -0.19 5.84 12.38
CA SER A 402 -1.04 6.43 11.35
C SER A 402 -2.48 5.99 11.52
N TYR A 403 -2.72 4.68 11.69
CA TYR A 403 -4.07 4.15 11.91
C TYR A 403 -4.74 4.76 13.14
N ASN A 404 -4.02 4.80 14.27
CA ASN A 404 -4.53 5.37 15.52
C ASN A 404 -4.84 6.87 15.39
N LEU A 405 -3.95 7.63 14.77
CA LEU A 405 -4.12 9.07 14.58
C LEU A 405 -5.27 9.39 13.62
N LEU A 406 -5.37 8.66 12.50
CA LEU A 406 -6.46 8.81 11.54
C LEU A 406 -7.81 8.46 12.17
N THR A 407 -7.88 7.38 12.94
CA THR A 407 -9.12 6.99 13.65
C THR A 407 -9.60 8.11 14.58
N LYS A 408 -8.68 8.75 15.32
CA LYS A 408 -9.00 9.92 16.15
C LYS A 408 -9.43 11.13 15.31
N MET A 409 -8.69 11.43 14.24
CA MET A 409 -8.98 12.54 13.34
C MET A 409 -10.36 12.40 12.71
N ILE A 410 -10.66 11.25 12.10
CA ILE A 410 -11.95 10.96 11.45
C ILE A 410 -13.12 11.04 12.46
N SER A 411 -12.87 10.67 13.71
CA SER A 411 -13.86 10.76 14.78
C SER A 411 -14.11 12.18 15.28
N SER A 412 -13.18 13.11 15.03
CA SER A 412 -13.21 14.49 15.54
C SER A 412 -14.33 15.31 14.90
N ALA A 413 -14.81 16.32 15.63
CA ALA A 413 -15.81 17.26 15.11
C ALA A 413 -15.28 18.04 13.90
N ALA A 414 -14.01 18.47 13.96
CA ALA A 414 -13.36 19.23 12.89
C ALA A 414 -13.36 18.47 11.55
N TYR A 415 -13.03 17.18 11.57
CA TYR A 415 -13.04 16.35 10.36
C TYR A 415 -14.46 16.12 9.84
N LYS A 416 -15.43 15.84 10.72
CA LYS A 416 -16.82 15.58 10.34
C LYS A 416 -17.50 16.78 9.69
N SER A 417 -17.15 18.00 10.11
CA SER A 417 -17.68 19.23 9.53
C SER A 417 -16.93 19.71 8.28
N ALA A 418 -15.78 19.13 7.97
CA ALA A 418 -14.93 19.57 6.86
C ALA A 418 -15.47 19.12 5.49
N ALA A 419 -15.15 19.88 4.44
CA ALA A 419 -15.40 19.47 3.06
C ALA A 419 -14.49 18.28 2.69
N ASP A 420 -14.80 17.57 1.60
CA ASP A 420 -14.02 16.38 1.23
C ASP A 420 -12.57 16.76 0.85
N GLU A 421 -12.35 17.90 0.21
CA GLU A 421 -11.02 18.45 -0.07
C GLU A 421 -10.20 18.69 1.21
N ASP A 422 -10.86 19.26 2.22
CA ASP A 422 -10.26 19.58 3.51
C ASP A 422 -9.95 18.31 4.33
N LYS A 423 -10.83 17.31 4.26
CA LYS A 423 -10.61 15.98 4.85
C LYS A 423 -9.36 15.31 4.28
N MET A 424 -9.15 15.39 2.97
CA MET A 424 -7.94 14.86 2.33
C MET A 424 -6.68 15.55 2.86
N ALA A 425 -6.71 16.87 3.05
CA ALA A 425 -5.59 17.62 3.62
C ALA A 425 -5.29 17.20 5.07
N LEU A 426 -6.33 17.00 5.89
CA LEU A 426 -6.19 16.51 7.26
C LEU A 426 -5.59 15.10 7.33
N ILE A 427 -6.04 14.18 6.46
CA ILE A 427 -5.49 12.81 6.35
C ILE A 427 -4.00 12.87 5.99
N ARG A 428 -3.64 13.70 5.01
CA ARG A 428 -2.25 13.89 4.60
C ARG A 428 -1.38 14.41 5.73
N ASP A 429 -1.84 15.43 6.45
CA ASP A 429 -1.12 15.97 7.61
C ASP A 429 -0.94 14.93 8.72
N CYS A 430 -1.90 14.01 8.92
CA CYS A 430 -1.74 12.88 9.85
C CYS A 430 -0.60 11.94 9.41
N TYR A 431 -0.55 11.57 8.13
CA TYR A 431 0.54 10.74 7.62
C TYR A 431 1.89 11.43 7.73
N ASP A 432 1.97 12.71 7.36
CA ASP A 432 3.21 13.49 7.42
C ASP A 432 3.69 13.64 8.86
N TYR A 433 2.77 13.90 9.80
CA TYR A 433 3.08 13.94 11.24
C TYR A 433 3.72 12.64 11.72
N VAL A 434 3.10 11.49 11.42
CA VAL A 434 3.57 10.19 11.89
C VAL A 434 4.89 9.78 11.24
N ARG A 435 5.04 10.00 9.93
CA ARG A 435 6.27 9.66 9.20
C ARG A 435 7.46 10.44 9.72
N GLU A 436 7.30 11.73 9.94
CA GLU A 436 8.39 12.56 10.46
C GLU A 436 8.74 12.22 11.91
N LEU A 437 7.74 11.93 12.76
CA LEU A 437 7.98 11.48 14.12
C LEU A 437 8.75 10.14 14.16
N ALA A 438 8.35 9.16 13.35
CA ALA A 438 9.01 7.86 13.29
C ALA A 438 10.45 7.97 12.77
N LYS A 439 10.72 8.82 11.77
CA LYS A 439 12.09 9.11 11.30
C LYS A 439 12.96 9.71 12.40
N CYS A 440 12.41 10.62 13.22
CA CYS A 440 13.14 11.23 14.33
C CYS A 440 13.47 10.23 15.45
N ASN A 441 12.59 9.25 15.70
CA ASN A 441 12.82 8.23 16.71
C ASN A 441 13.92 7.24 16.31
N LEU A 442 14.08 6.98 15.02
CA LEU A 442 15.14 6.10 14.51
C LEU A 442 16.53 6.73 14.51
N ASN A 443 16.62 8.06 14.40
CA ASN A 443 17.91 8.73 14.33
C ASN A 443 17.84 10.13 14.98
N GLU A 444 18.61 10.30 16.05
CA GLU A 444 18.68 11.54 16.82
C GLU A 444 19.21 12.74 16.02
N ASN A 445 19.92 12.50 14.92
CA ASN A 445 20.50 13.53 14.04
C ASN A 445 19.54 14.06 12.97
N VAL A 446 18.31 13.53 12.88
CA VAL A 446 17.24 14.14 12.06
C VAL A 446 16.82 15.45 12.74
N THR A 447 16.71 16.53 11.95
CA THR A 447 16.52 17.88 12.50
C THR A 447 15.19 18.00 13.24
N LYS A 448 15.25 18.11 14.57
CA LYS A 448 14.09 18.26 15.49
C LYS A 448 13.50 19.68 15.48
N THR A 449 13.44 20.34 14.33
CA THR A 449 12.98 21.75 14.20
C THR A 449 11.56 21.89 13.64
N SER A 450 10.94 20.80 13.18
CA SER A 450 9.58 20.82 12.65
C SER A 450 8.53 21.03 13.76
N TRP A 451 7.37 21.56 13.38
CA TRP A 451 6.19 21.76 14.26
C TRP A 451 5.72 20.43 14.89
N ILE A 452 5.99 19.33 14.20
CA ILE A 452 5.66 17.95 14.57
C ILE A 452 6.29 17.59 15.93
N TRP A 453 7.57 17.89 16.13
CA TRP A 453 8.25 17.60 17.40
C TRP A 453 7.72 18.47 18.53
N LYS A 454 7.46 19.76 18.25
CA LYS A 454 6.92 20.69 19.24
C LYS A 454 5.54 20.24 19.74
N ILE A 455 4.66 19.75 18.85
CA ILE A 455 3.39 19.13 19.25
C ILE A 455 3.64 17.91 20.12
N ASN A 456 4.52 16.99 19.72
CA ASN A 456 4.79 15.80 20.51
C ASN A 456 5.27 16.14 21.93
N ALA A 457 6.08 17.19 22.09
CA ALA A 457 6.55 17.69 23.39
C ALA A 457 5.50 18.49 24.18
N SER A 458 4.48 19.06 23.51
CA SER A 458 3.44 19.90 24.13
C SER A 458 2.41 19.13 24.95
N GLY A 459 2.28 17.82 24.71
CA GLY A 459 1.20 16.99 25.28
C GLY A 459 -0.19 17.30 24.73
N ILE A 460 -0.30 18.14 23.69
CA ILE A 460 -1.56 18.35 22.95
C ILE A 460 -1.83 17.09 22.11
N ASP A 461 -3.08 16.61 22.10
CA ASP A 461 -3.45 15.48 21.24
C ASP A 461 -3.15 15.85 19.77
N PRO A 462 -2.37 15.01 19.03
CA PRO A 462 -1.94 15.38 17.69
C PRO A 462 -3.07 15.60 16.69
N ALA A 463 -4.21 14.89 16.82
CA ALA A 463 -5.34 15.11 15.91
C ALA A 463 -5.93 16.51 16.13
N THR A 464 -6.10 16.92 17.39
CA THR A 464 -6.54 18.28 17.74
C THR A 464 -5.56 19.33 17.23
N ALA A 465 -4.26 19.12 17.42
CA ALA A 465 -3.24 20.08 16.99
C ALA A 465 -3.15 20.22 15.46
N ILE A 466 -3.29 19.11 14.71
CA ILE A 466 -3.36 19.12 13.25
C ILE A 466 -4.61 19.87 12.78
N ALA A 467 -5.78 19.59 13.36
CA ALA A 467 -7.03 20.27 13.01
C ALA A 467 -6.96 21.78 13.28
N ILE A 468 -6.36 22.19 14.41
CA ILE A 468 -6.14 23.61 14.71
C ILE A 468 -5.18 24.24 13.70
N ARG A 469 -4.04 23.59 13.42
CA ARG A 469 -3.06 24.08 12.43
C ARG A 469 -3.72 24.29 11.06
N TYR A 470 -4.53 23.32 10.64
CA TYR A 470 -5.25 23.40 9.37
C TYR A 470 -6.19 24.62 9.34
N ASN A 471 -7.01 24.82 10.37
CA ASN A 471 -7.89 25.99 10.45
C ASN A 471 -7.11 27.32 10.49
N LEU A 472 -5.97 27.37 11.17
CA LEU A 472 -5.09 28.55 11.16
C LEU A 472 -4.57 28.87 9.75
N GLN A 473 -4.27 27.86 8.94
CA GLN A 473 -3.87 28.01 7.55
C GLN A 473 -5.03 28.49 6.67
N GLN A 474 -6.26 28.02 6.92
CA GLN A 474 -7.44 28.50 6.19
C GLN A 474 -7.72 29.99 6.49
N ILE A 475 -7.60 30.40 7.75
CA ILE A 475 -7.69 31.83 8.13
C ILE A 475 -6.62 32.65 7.40
N GLU A 476 -5.38 32.16 7.34
CA GLU A 476 -4.30 32.83 6.63
C GLU A 476 -4.57 32.95 5.13
N GLN A 477 -5.00 31.88 4.47
CA GLN A 477 -5.32 31.88 3.04
C GLN A 477 -6.46 32.85 2.72
N GLN A 478 -7.53 32.84 3.52
CA GLN A 478 -8.65 33.76 3.34
C GLN A 478 -8.23 35.21 3.57
N ALA A 479 -7.49 35.50 4.65
CA ALA A 479 -6.98 36.84 4.93
C ALA A 479 -6.07 37.36 3.81
N GLN A 480 -5.25 36.49 3.22
CA GLN A 480 -4.41 36.86 2.06
C GLN A 480 -5.26 37.16 0.82
N ALA A 481 -6.28 36.36 0.53
CA ALA A 481 -7.21 36.61 -0.58
C ALA A 481 -7.95 37.95 -0.42
N ASP A 482 -8.34 38.30 0.80
CA ASP A 482 -9.04 39.54 1.13
C ASP A 482 -8.11 40.76 1.27
N GLY A 483 -6.79 40.59 1.14
CA GLY A 483 -5.80 41.65 1.35
C GLY A 483 -5.76 42.17 2.80
N THR A 484 -6.18 41.34 3.76
CA THR A 484 -6.22 41.65 5.18
C THR A 484 -4.82 41.85 5.74
N LYS A 485 -4.64 42.85 6.61
CA LYS A 485 -3.32 43.12 7.21
C LYS A 485 -2.88 41.94 8.07
N ARG A 486 -1.59 41.61 8.03
CA ARG A 486 -0.99 40.54 8.83
C ARG A 486 -1.37 40.60 10.32
N THR A 487 -1.37 41.78 10.92
CA THR A 487 -1.74 41.95 12.34
C THR A 487 -3.19 41.57 12.62
N GLN A 488 -4.12 41.90 11.71
CA GLN A 488 -5.53 41.51 11.82
C GLN A 488 -5.70 40.00 11.62
N MET A 489 -5.02 39.43 10.64
CA MET A 489 -4.99 37.98 10.43
C MET A 489 -4.49 37.24 11.68
N GLN A 490 -3.40 37.70 12.29
CA GLN A 490 -2.88 37.12 13.52
C GLN A 490 -3.88 37.24 14.67
N THR A 491 -4.59 38.36 14.81
CA THR A 491 -5.67 38.50 15.80
C THR A 491 -6.78 37.46 15.57
N MET A 492 -7.24 37.28 14.32
CA MET A 492 -8.24 36.24 13.99
C MET A 492 -7.75 34.83 14.33
N GLN A 493 -6.48 34.54 14.05
CA GLN A 493 -5.85 33.26 14.40
C GLN A 493 -5.79 33.05 15.93
N ARG A 494 -5.46 34.09 16.71
CA ARG A 494 -5.40 34.03 18.18
C ARG A 494 -6.78 33.91 18.81
N GLU A 495 -7.79 34.59 18.24
CA GLU A 495 -9.20 34.43 18.63
C GLU A 495 -9.68 33.00 18.41
N TYR A 496 -9.32 32.41 17.26
CA TYR A 496 -9.59 31.00 17.01
C TYR A 496 -8.92 30.09 18.04
N ILE A 497 -7.62 30.26 18.32
CA ILE A 497 -6.93 29.49 19.38
C ILE A 497 -7.63 29.68 20.74
N MET A 498 -8.02 30.91 21.08
CA MET A 498 -8.69 31.23 22.34
C MET A 498 -10.03 30.52 22.49
N SER A 499 -10.76 30.34 21.39
CA SER A 499 -12.06 29.63 21.36
C SER A 499 -11.97 28.13 21.61
N THR A 500 -10.77 27.54 21.51
CA THR A 500 -10.58 26.10 21.74
C THR A 500 -10.66 25.72 23.22
N ASP A 501 -10.96 24.45 23.50
CA ASP A 501 -11.03 23.91 24.87
C ASP A 501 -9.64 23.64 25.51
N LEU A 502 -8.57 24.10 24.87
CA LEU A 502 -7.20 23.90 25.35
C LEU A 502 -6.88 24.75 26.58
N SER A 503 -5.94 24.27 27.40
CA SER A 503 -5.42 25.07 28.51
C SER A 503 -4.66 26.31 28.01
N ALA A 504 -4.58 27.36 28.83
CA ALA A 504 -3.85 28.59 28.48
C ALA A 504 -2.38 28.31 28.09
N GLY A 505 -1.73 27.34 28.76
CA GLY A 505 -0.37 26.92 28.42
C GLY A 505 -0.27 26.28 27.04
N GLN A 506 -1.20 25.38 26.70
CA GLN A 506 -1.26 24.74 25.37
C GLN A 506 -1.58 25.74 24.26
N LYS A 507 -2.50 26.68 24.51
CA LYS A 507 -2.82 27.78 23.59
C LYS A 507 -1.60 28.64 23.28
N LYS A 508 -0.85 29.03 24.32
CA LYS A 508 0.41 29.77 24.17
C LYS A 508 1.44 29.00 23.33
N GLN A 509 1.60 27.71 23.58
CA GLN A 509 2.50 26.87 22.79
C GLN A 509 2.10 26.81 21.32
N LEU A 510 0.81 26.71 21.00
CA LEU A 510 0.32 26.74 19.61
C LEU A 510 0.56 28.08 18.92
N ASP A 511 0.36 29.20 19.61
CA ASP A 511 0.69 30.53 19.10
C ASP A 511 2.18 30.63 18.74
N GLU A 512 3.06 30.26 19.68
CA GLU A 512 4.51 30.25 19.49
C GLU A 512 4.93 29.35 18.30
N MET A 513 4.22 28.25 18.09
CA MET A 513 4.49 27.31 16.99
C MET A 513 4.02 27.82 15.63
N PHE A 514 2.84 28.42 15.54
CA PHE A 514 2.15 28.63 14.27
C PHE A 514 1.95 30.09 13.89
N ILE A 515 1.82 30.99 14.87
CA ILE A 515 1.53 32.41 14.63
C ILE A 515 2.82 33.24 14.77
N SER A 516 3.58 33.01 15.84
CA SER A 516 4.74 33.83 16.22
C SER A 516 6.08 33.35 15.63
N ARG A 517 6.04 32.39 14.70
CA ARG A 517 7.17 31.52 14.24
C ARG A 517 8.41 32.24 13.65
N TYR A 518 8.38 33.55 13.40
CA TYR A 518 9.44 34.30 12.69
C TYR A 518 9.71 35.73 13.22
N GLN A 519 9.42 36.03 14.48
CA GLN A 519 9.48 37.42 14.95
C GLN A 519 10.78 37.78 15.69
N PHE A 520 11.45 38.84 15.21
CA PHE A 520 12.57 39.52 15.88
C PHE A 520 12.09 40.55 16.94
N VAL A 521 10.77 40.72 17.11
CA VAL A 521 10.17 41.74 17.99
C VAL A 521 9.56 41.08 19.22
N TYR A 522 10.02 41.45 20.41
CA TYR A 522 9.66 40.85 21.70
C TYR A 522 8.17 40.96 22.09
N GLN A 523 7.40 41.87 21.50
CA GLN A 523 6.02 42.19 21.92
C GLN A 523 4.97 41.13 21.51
N GLU A 524 5.18 40.37 20.43
CA GLU A 524 4.20 39.35 19.98
C GLU A 524 4.47 37.95 20.56
N ALA A 525 5.61 37.74 21.22
CA ALA A 525 6.03 36.43 21.73
C ALA A 525 5.46 36.09 23.13
N ASN A 526 4.76 37.01 23.79
CA ASN A 526 4.32 36.83 25.18
C ASN A 526 2.82 37.10 25.38
N VAL A 527 2.01 36.61 24.44
CA VAL A 527 0.55 36.66 24.51
C VAL A 527 0.04 35.82 25.69
N ASP A 528 -0.86 36.38 26.48
CA ASP A 528 -1.46 35.70 27.64
C ASP A 528 -2.84 35.14 27.28
N TYR A 529 -2.98 33.81 27.33
CA TYR A 529 -4.22 33.09 27.03
C TYR A 529 -5.06 32.77 28.28
N SER A 530 -4.80 33.42 29.41
CA SER A 530 -5.58 33.24 30.65
C SER A 530 -7.04 33.69 30.54
N SER A 531 -7.32 34.68 29.69
CA SER A 531 -8.67 35.19 29.41
C SER A 531 -8.70 35.93 28.06
N SER A 532 -9.89 36.16 27.49
CA SER A 532 -10.02 36.92 26.25
C SER A 532 -9.47 38.35 26.41
N GLU A 533 -9.72 38.94 27.58
CA GLU A 533 -9.27 40.30 27.90
C GLU A 533 -7.75 40.39 27.99
N THR A 534 -7.08 39.45 28.67
CA THR A 534 -5.62 39.44 28.78
C THR A 534 -4.94 39.13 27.44
N MET A 535 -5.55 38.28 26.62
CA MET A 535 -5.10 37.96 25.27
C MET A 535 -5.19 39.18 24.33
N GLN A 536 -6.28 39.92 24.38
CA GLN A 536 -6.42 41.18 23.65
C GLN A 536 -5.50 42.27 24.21
N ALA A 537 -5.29 42.32 25.53
CA ALA A 537 -4.44 43.33 26.15
C ALA A 537 -2.97 43.19 25.73
N THR A 538 -2.46 41.96 25.75
CA THR A 538 -1.07 41.66 25.36
C THR A 538 -0.77 41.90 23.88
N GLN A 539 -1.80 42.02 23.02
CA GLN A 539 -1.65 42.40 21.61
C GLN A 539 -1.55 43.91 21.38
N MET A 540 -1.85 44.74 22.38
CA MET A 540 -1.75 46.19 22.24
C MET A 540 -0.29 46.66 22.29
N SER A 541 0.01 47.86 21.76
CA SER A 541 1.35 48.46 21.93
C SER A 541 1.72 48.60 23.42
N GLU A 542 3.01 48.56 23.77
CA GLU A 542 3.48 48.78 25.16
C GLU A 542 2.89 50.03 25.81
N SER A 543 2.73 51.11 25.03
CA SER A 543 2.14 52.36 25.52
C SER A 543 0.65 52.24 25.85
N ALA A 544 -0.08 51.40 25.12
CA ALA A 544 -1.48 51.08 25.40
C ALA A 544 -1.59 50.11 26.57
N GLN A 545 -0.74 49.09 26.64
CA GLN A 545 -0.70 48.13 27.75
C GLN A 545 -0.46 48.83 29.09
N LYS A 546 0.52 49.74 29.17
CA LYS A 546 0.82 50.51 30.40
C LYS A 546 -0.37 51.33 30.92
N ARG A 547 -1.28 51.72 30.03
CA ARG A 547 -2.44 52.57 30.35
C ARG A 547 -3.73 51.78 30.58
N TRP A 548 -3.76 50.50 30.19
CA TRP A 548 -4.92 49.63 30.35
C TRP A 548 -5.39 49.47 31.80
N PRO A 549 -4.51 49.25 32.81
CA PRO A 549 -4.97 49.10 34.19
C PRO A 549 -5.77 50.31 34.71
N ALA A 550 -5.37 51.52 34.31
CA ALA A 550 -6.06 52.75 34.70
C ALA A 550 -7.44 52.88 34.01
N ALA A 551 -7.50 52.59 32.71
CA ALA A 551 -8.77 52.57 31.96
C ALA A 551 -9.73 51.51 32.49
N LYS A 552 -9.25 50.30 32.77
CA LYS A 552 -10.03 49.21 33.37
C LYS A 552 -10.60 49.61 34.73
N SER A 553 -9.80 50.24 35.58
CA SER A 553 -10.23 50.74 36.89
C SER A 553 -11.31 51.83 36.78
N ALA A 554 -11.35 52.54 35.66
CA ALA A 554 -12.36 53.54 35.33
C ALA A 554 -13.60 52.95 34.62
N GLY A 555 -13.72 51.62 34.53
CA GLY A 555 -14.91 50.95 33.98
C GLY A 555 -14.89 50.73 32.46
N TRP A 556 -13.77 50.96 31.78
CA TRP A 556 -13.66 50.66 30.35
C TRP A 556 -13.59 49.15 30.11
N ASN A 557 -14.32 48.67 29.10
CA ASN A 557 -14.02 47.38 28.49
C ASN A 557 -12.88 47.53 27.46
N ILE A 558 -12.28 46.40 27.10
CA ILE A 558 -11.05 46.40 26.32
C ILE A 558 -11.25 46.77 24.85
N ASP A 559 -12.39 46.40 24.26
CA ASP A 559 -12.72 46.72 22.86
C ASP A 559 -12.91 48.24 22.69
N ASP A 560 -13.70 48.85 23.57
CA ASP A 560 -13.93 50.30 23.64
C ASP A 560 -12.63 51.05 23.88
N TYR A 561 -11.79 50.54 24.79
CA TYR A 561 -10.48 51.11 25.07
C TYR A 561 -9.58 51.07 23.85
N GLN A 562 -9.48 49.94 23.15
CA GLN A 562 -8.65 49.79 21.96
C GLN A 562 -9.12 50.72 20.84
N GLN A 563 -10.42 50.77 20.58
CA GLN A 563 -10.99 51.64 19.55
C GLN A 563 -10.72 53.11 19.86
N MET A 564 -10.99 53.55 21.09
CA MET A 564 -10.72 54.92 21.51
C MET A 564 -9.23 55.25 21.53
N TYR A 565 -8.38 54.32 21.99
CA TYR A 565 -6.93 54.49 22.00
C TYR A 565 -6.38 54.68 20.59
N ARG A 566 -6.88 53.95 19.59
CA ARG A 566 -6.50 54.15 18.17
C ARG A 566 -6.85 55.55 17.68
N ILE A 567 -8.04 56.05 17.99
CA ILE A 567 -8.47 57.41 17.61
C ILE A 567 -7.58 58.46 18.27
N VAL A 568 -7.36 58.36 19.59
CA VAL A 568 -6.59 59.35 20.36
C VAL A 568 -5.11 59.32 20.00
N SER A 569 -4.53 58.14 19.75
CA SER A 569 -3.10 57.97 19.48
C SER A 569 -2.68 58.22 18.03
N ASP A 570 -3.61 58.27 17.08
CA ASP A 570 -3.33 58.47 15.64
C ASP A 570 -2.60 59.80 15.40
N ARG A 571 -1.46 59.76 14.71
CA ARG A 571 -0.61 60.93 14.43
C ARG A 571 -0.61 61.36 12.96
N ARG A 572 -1.58 60.90 12.16
CA ARG A 572 -1.69 61.31 10.75
C ARG A 572 -1.75 62.84 10.63
N THR A 573 -0.98 63.38 9.68
CA THR A 573 -0.84 64.82 9.48
C THR A 573 -2.21 65.49 9.26
N GLY A 574 -2.49 66.56 9.99
CA GLY A 574 -3.77 67.28 9.92
C GLY A 574 -4.91 66.70 10.78
N TYR A 575 -4.70 65.62 11.53
CA TYR A 575 -5.73 65.05 12.41
C TYR A 575 -5.74 65.72 13.78
N THR A 576 -6.50 66.82 13.87
CA THR A 576 -6.61 67.67 15.06
C THR A 576 -7.39 67.01 16.20
N LYS A 577 -7.31 67.60 17.41
CA LYS A 577 -8.08 67.15 18.58
C LYS A 577 -9.59 67.14 18.31
N ASP A 578 -10.10 68.15 17.62
CA ASP A 578 -11.53 68.26 17.30
C ASP A 578 -11.96 67.22 16.26
N ALA A 579 -11.11 66.93 15.28
CA ALA A 579 -11.36 65.85 14.31
C ALA A 579 -11.39 64.47 15.01
N LYS A 580 -10.47 64.22 15.95
CA LYS A 580 -10.48 63.00 16.78
C LYS A 580 -11.73 62.90 17.65
N ARG A 581 -12.15 64.01 18.27
CA ARG A 581 -13.38 64.09 19.07
C ARG A 581 -14.61 63.78 18.22
N ALA A 582 -14.67 64.30 17.00
CA ALA A 582 -15.75 64.03 16.06
C ALA A 582 -15.80 62.54 15.64
N ASP A 583 -14.64 61.93 15.37
CA ASP A 583 -14.56 60.51 15.02
C ASP A 583 -14.88 59.60 16.22
N ALA A 584 -14.50 59.99 17.44
CA ALA A 584 -14.90 59.31 18.66
C ALA A 584 -16.43 59.32 18.85
N LYS A 585 -17.09 60.46 18.60
CA LYS A 585 -18.56 60.54 18.60
C LYS A 585 -19.20 59.65 17.54
N LYS A 586 -18.64 59.60 16.32
CA LYS A 586 -19.11 58.69 15.26
C LYS A 586 -18.96 57.23 15.65
N ALA A 587 -17.92 56.90 16.42
CA ALA A 587 -17.69 55.57 16.96
C ALA A 587 -18.57 55.22 18.18
N GLY A 588 -19.47 56.13 18.60
CA GLY A 588 -20.43 55.87 19.68
C GLY A 588 -19.99 56.34 21.07
N PHE A 589 -18.84 57.00 21.18
CA PHE A 589 -18.31 57.44 22.47
C PHE A 589 -18.80 58.84 22.88
N SER A 590 -18.98 59.05 24.18
CA SER A 590 -19.35 60.34 24.75
C SER A 590 -18.17 61.34 24.77
N ASP A 591 -18.48 62.63 24.91
CA ASP A 591 -17.46 63.67 25.08
C ASP A 591 -16.62 63.46 26.36
N ASP A 592 -17.22 62.90 27.41
CA ASP A 592 -16.55 62.60 28.66
C ASP A 592 -15.58 61.42 28.50
N GLN A 593 -16.01 60.37 27.79
CA GLN A 593 -15.17 59.22 27.44
C GLN A 593 -13.98 59.65 26.58
N PHE A 594 -14.19 60.52 25.59
CA PHE A 594 -13.10 61.10 24.79
C PHE A 594 -12.14 61.92 25.66
N THR A 595 -12.67 62.77 26.54
CA THR A 595 -11.86 63.64 27.41
C THR A 595 -11.01 62.82 28.37
N TYR A 596 -11.58 61.77 28.98
CA TYR A 596 -10.85 60.83 29.82
C TYR A 596 -9.68 60.18 29.06
N MET A 597 -9.94 59.61 27.89
CA MET A 597 -8.90 58.92 27.11
C MET A 597 -7.85 59.87 26.54
N TRP A 598 -8.24 61.10 26.18
CA TRP A 598 -7.32 62.16 25.79
C TRP A 598 -6.34 62.50 26.92
N ASP A 599 -6.85 62.64 28.14
CA ASP A 599 -6.05 62.95 29.32
C ASP A 599 -5.15 61.78 29.73
N LEU A 600 -5.67 60.55 29.66
CA LEU A 600 -4.90 59.32 29.90
C LEU A 600 -3.72 59.17 28.92
N TYR A 601 -3.89 59.59 27.65
CA TYR A 601 -2.83 59.50 26.65
C TYR A 601 -1.83 60.67 26.72
N TYR A 602 -2.32 61.92 26.81
CA TYR A 602 -1.50 63.13 26.65
C TYR A 602 -1.07 63.79 27.95
N LYS A 603 -1.86 63.71 29.03
CA LYS A 603 -1.55 64.38 30.31
C LYS A 603 -0.75 63.50 31.27
N ASN A 604 -0.93 62.18 31.25
CA ASN A 604 -0.11 61.22 32.00
C ASN A 604 1.23 60.89 31.28
N ARG A 605 1.96 61.94 30.86
CA ARG A 605 3.33 61.82 30.30
C ARG A 605 4.45 62.07 31.34
N GLY A 606 4.08 62.25 32.61
CA GLY A 606 4.99 62.42 33.74
C GLY A 606 5.56 61.11 34.24
#